data_AF-A0A1Y1MPH3-F1
#
_entry.id   AF-A0A1Y1MPH3-F1
#
_cell.length_a   1.000
_cell.length_b   1.000
_cell.length_c   1.000
_cell.angle_alpha   90.00
_cell.angle_beta   90.00
_cell.angle_gamma   90.00
#
_symmetry.space_group_name_H-M   'P 1'
#
loop_
_entity.id
_entity.type
_entity.pdbx_description
1 polymer ?
#
loop_
_entity_poly.entity_id
_entity_poly.type
_entity_poly.pdbx_seq_one_letter_code
_entity_poly.pdbx_strand_id
1 'polypeptide(L)'
;FGALDNYSAFKFENYMCEIKKNLKTGSNPLQQIFNRIMEKNNQISLVHNVEPIVYPKIVEKNGQIHSLQFKSFKLTNRQPNNCCLLNDGHVALITNFFLLNSHIYASIHMYLSKKDFFKVPCASSHLNIYELSSDKGAIDITEIPVTMIAQKCIILKTNSDKDVMLTLLHVD
;
A
#
# COMPACT_ATOMS: atom_id res chain seq x y z
N PHE A 1 -11.15 -38.25 19.75
CA PHE A 1 -9.87 -37.54 19.94
C PHE A 1 -8.87 -38.11 18.93
N GLY A 2 -8.32 -37.27 18.05
CA GLY A 2 -7.45 -37.70 16.94
C GLY A 2 -5.97 -37.63 17.30
N ALA A 3 -5.11 -38.24 16.48
CA ALA A 3 -3.66 -38.24 16.66
C ALA A 3 -3.10 -36.82 16.67
N LEU A 4 -2.11 -36.57 17.53
CA LEU A 4 -1.45 -35.27 17.71
C LEU A 4 -0.85 -34.73 16.41
N ASP A 5 -0.50 -35.62 15.48
CA ASP A 5 0.06 -35.32 14.15
C ASP A 5 -0.89 -34.53 13.25
N ASN A 6 -2.20 -34.53 13.54
CA ASN A 6 -3.19 -33.73 12.81
C ASN A 6 -3.29 -32.27 13.29
N TYR A 7 -2.54 -31.88 14.33
CA TYR A 7 -2.55 -30.53 14.88
C TYR A 7 -1.27 -29.78 14.51
N SER A 8 -1.40 -28.79 13.63
CA SER A 8 -0.28 -27.92 13.27
C SER A 8 -0.07 -26.82 14.32
N ALA A 9 1.14 -26.76 14.86
CA ALA A 9 1.58 -25.67 15.75
C ALA A 9 1.98 -24.40 14.98
N PHE A 10 1.87 -24.38 13.65
CA PHE A 10 2.36 -23.28 12.79
C PHE A 10 1.75 -21.92 13.15
N LYS A 11 0.46 -21.90 13.52
CA LYS A 11 -0.22 -20.67 13.98
C LYS A 11 0.43 -20.07 15.23
N PHE A 12 1.16 -20.87 16.00
CA PHE A 12 1.75 -20.47 17.27
C PHE A 12 3.26 -20.30 17.26
N GLU A 13 3.91 -20.65 16.15
CA GLU A 13 5.37 -20.68 16.02
C GLU A 13 5.98 -19.29 16.28
N ASN A 14 5.34 -18.24 15.76
CA ASN A 14 5.77 -16.87 15.95
C ASN A 14 5.68 -16.42 17.42
N TYR A 15 4.69 -16.88 18.19
CA TYR A 15 4.55 -16.49 19.59
C TYR A 15 5.68 -17.04 20.45
N MET A 16 6.19 -18.24 20.15
CA MET A 16 7.32 -18.79 20.91
C MET A 16 8.58 -17.93 20.77
N CYS A 17 8.83 -17.40 19.57
CA CYS A 17 9.93 -16.48 19.31
C CYS A 17 9.79 -15.18 20.12
N GLU A 18 8.58 -14.61 20.17
CA GLU A 18 8.29 -13.40 20.96
C GLU A 18 8.46 -13.65 22.47
N ILE A 19 7.93 -14.77 22.99
CA ILE A 19 8.06 -15.14 24.40
C ILE A 19 9.54 -15.30 24.79
N LYS A 20 10.35 -15.98 23.97
CA LYS A 20 11.79 -16.15 24.23
C LYS A 20 12.53 -14.83 24.25
N LYS A 21 12.26 -13.92 23.30
CA LYS A 21 12.85 -12.56 23.30
C LYS A 21 12.50 -11.79 24.58
N ASN A 22 11.31 -12.05 25.14
CA ASN A 22 10.82 -11.45 26.37
C ASN A 22 11.39 -12.06 27.67
N LEU A 23 12.31 -13.02 27.59
CA LEU A 23 13.02 -13.60 28.74
C LEU A 23 14.51 -13.25 28.65
N LYS A 24 15.05 -12.57 29.68
CA LYS A 24 16.49 -12.21 29.74
C LYS A 24 17.27 -13.20 30.60
N THR A 25 16.65 -13.73 31.64
CA THR A 25 17.23 -14.72 32.56
C THR A 25 16.22 -15.82 32.87
N GLY A 26 16.68 -16.97 33.37
CA GLY A 26 15.81 -18.10 33.72
C GLY A 26 15.00 -17.93 35.02
N SER A 27 15.24 -16.86 35.77
CA SER A 27 14.56 -16.60 37.05
C SER A 27 13.30 -15.76 36.85
N ASN A 28 12.20 -16.08 37.53
CA ASN A 28 10.94 -15.34 37.47
C ASN A 28 10.41 -15.08 36.04
N PRO A 29 10.27 -16.11 35.18
CA PRO A 29 9.93 -15.95 33.77
C PRO A 29 8.57 -15.28 33.53
N LEU A 30 7.56 -15.63 34.34
CA LEU A 30 6.23 -15.04 34.24
C LEU A 30 6.25 -13.55 34.56
N GLN A 31 6.96 -13.15 35.62
CA GLN A 31 7.09 -11.76 36.01
C GLN A 31 7.81 -10.92 34.94
N GLN A 32 8.86 -11.49 34.32
CA GLN A 32 9.57 -10.81 33.24
C GLN A 32 8.67 -10.57 32.03
N ILE A 33 7.87 -11.56 31.64
CA ILE A 33 6.92 -11.44 30.53
C ILE A 33 5.85 -10.40 30.86
N PHE A 34 5.24 -10.51 32.05
CA PHE A 34 4.22 -9.57 32.51
C PHE A 34 4.72 -8.12 32.50
N ASN A 35 5.89 -7.86 33.07
CA ASN A 35 6.49 -6.53 33.11
C ASN A 35 6.72 -5.98 31.70
N ARG A 36 7.27 -6.78 30.77
CA ARG A 36 7.49 -6.34 29.38
C ARG A 36 6.20 -6.07 28.61
N ILE A 37 5.16 -6.85 28.85
CA ILE A 37 3.83 -6.59 28.26
C ILE A 37 3.29 -5.25 28.79
N MET A 38 3.39 -5.01 30.10
CA MET A 38 2.97 -3.74 30.70
C MET A 38 3.78 -2.55 30.20
N GLU A 39 5.10 -2.69 30.05
CA GLU A 39 5.98 -1.66 29.46
C GLU A 39 5.53 -1.29 28.03
N LYS A 40 5.30 -2.30 27.18
CA LYS A 40 4.82 -2.12 25.80
C LYS A 40 3.46 -1.45 25.76
N ASN A 41 2.54 -1.86 26.63
CA ASN A 41 1.20 -1.27 26.69
C ASN A 41 1.22 0.18 27.19
N ASN A 42 2.02 0.50 28.21
CA ASN A 42 2.14 1.86 28.73
C ASN A 42 2.79 2.82 27.73
N GLN A 43 3.72 2.36 26.90
CA GLN A 43 4.24 3.17 25.78
C GLN A 43 3.15 3.50 24.76
N ILE A 44 2.20 2.60 24.50
CA ILE A 44 1.09 2.81 23.57
C ILE A 44 0.08 3.84 24.13
N SER A 45 -0.11 3.87 25.45
CA SER A 45 -1.03 4.79 26.13
C SER A 45 -0.58 6.26 26.08
N LEU A 46 0.74 6.52 26.12
CA LEU A 46 1.29 7.88 26.03
C LEU A 46 1.17 8.50 24.62
N VAL A 47 0.87 7.69 23.60
CA VAL A 47 0.74 8.11 22.21
C VAL A 47 -0.72 8.41 21.81
N HIS A 48 -1.69 8.17 22.70
CA HIS A 48 -3.12 8.20 22.36
C HIS A 48 -3.85 9.57 22.45
N ASN A 49 -3.14 10.68 22.61
CA ASN A 49 -3.72 12.03 22.48
C ASN A 49 -3.63 12.61 21.05
N VAL A 50 -3.55 11.75 20.03
CA VAL A 50 -3.55 12.19 18.63
C VAL A 50 -5.01 12.24 18.16
N GLU A 51 -5.48 13.44 17.82
CA GLU A 51 -6.78 13.62 17.15
C GLU A 51 -6.92 12.62 15.99
N PRO A 52 -8.14 12.10 15.71
CA PRO A 52 -8.33 11.14 14.63
C PRO A 52 -7.84 11.73 13.31
N ILE A 53 -6.75 11.19 12.78
CA ILE A 53 -6.14 11.64 11.53
C ILE A 53 -7.15 11.34 10.41
N VAL A 54 -7.70 12.39 9.81
CA VAL A 54 -8.56 12.28 8.63
C VAL A 54 -7.67 12.06 7.41
N TYR A 55 -7.94 11.00 6.66
CA TYR A 55 -7.24 10.66 5.43
C TYR A 55 -8.11 10.96 4.20
N PRO A 56 -7.52 11.32 3.04
CA PRO A 56 -6.10 11.55 2.83
C PRO A 56 -5.60 12.86 3.47
N LYS A 57 -4.42 12.80 4.09
CA LYS A 57 -3.70 13.99 4.58
C LYS A 57 -2.97 14.65 3.41
N ILE A 58 -3.28 15.92 3.16
CA ILE A 58 -2.60 16.71 2.14
C ILE A 58 -1.22 17.12 2.67
N VAL A 59 -0.18 16.86 1.89
CA VAL A 59 1.19 17.33 2.16
C VAL A 59 1.54 18.37 1.10
N GLU A 60 1.74 19.60 1.52
CA GLU A 60 2.05 20.72 0.64
C GLU A 60 3.55 21.05 0.69
N LYS A 61 4.09 21.52 -0.43
CA LYS A 61 5.44 22.06 -0.53
C LYS A 61 5.44 23.23 -1.52
N ASN A 62 5.95 24.38 -1.09
CA ASN A 62 6.00 25.61 -1.91
C ASN A 62 4.63 26.04 -2.46
N GLY A 63 3.55 25.88 -1.68
CA GLY A 63 2.19 26.25 -2.09
C GLY A 63 1.52 25.31 -3.11
N GLN A 64 2.11 24.13 -3.36
CA GLN A 64 1.54 23.10 -4.23
C GLN A 64 1.35 21.79 -3.44
N ILE A 65 0.33 21.02 -3.83
CA ILE A 65 0.10 19.70 -3.25
C ILE A 65 1.20 18.77 -3.74
N HIS A 66 2.10 18.40 -2.83
CA HIS A 66 3.22 17.51 -3.11
C HIS A 66 2.79 16.05 -3.10
N SER A 67 1.98 15.66 -2.12
CA SER A 67 1.50 14.29 -2.00
C SER A 67 0.20 14.16 -1.21
N LEU A 68 -0.52 13.09 -1.48
CA LEU A 68 -1.65 12.64 -0.67
C LEU A 68 -1.20 11.45 0.17
N GLN A 69 -1.18 11.63 1.47
CA GLN A 69 -0.81 10.59 2.43
C GLN A 69 -2.09 9.88 2.90
N PHE A 70 -2.13 8.57 2.73
CA PHE A 70 -3.15 7.68 3.28
C PHE A 70 -2.55 6.95 4.49
N LYS A 71 -3.37 6.12 5.15
CA LYS A 71 -2.95 5.37 6.34
C LYS A 71 -1.84 4.38 6.02
N SER A 72 -2.00 3.58 4.95
CA SER A 72 -1.03 2.57 4.55
C SER A 72 -0.10 2.97 3.39
N PHE A 73 -0.46 3.97 2.59
CA PHE A 73 0.31 4.38 1.42
C PHE A 73 0.33 5.89 1.18
N LYS A 74 1.10 6.33 0.18
CA LYS A 74 1.08 7.71 -0.33
C LYS A 74 1.00 7.73 -1.85
N LEU A 75 0.35 8.74 -2.41
CA LEU A 75 0.35 9.07 -3.82
C LEU A 75 1.12 10.37 -4.03
N THR A 76 1.97 10.42 -5.05
CA THR A 76 2.78 11.59 -5.42
C THR A 76 2.72 11.79 -6.93
N ASN A 77 3.28 12.89 -7.44
CA ASN A 77 3.47 13.09 -8.88
C ASN A 77 4.79 12.52 -9.43
N ARG A 78 5.49 11.69 -8.65
CA ARG A 78 6.78 11.10 -9.03
C ARG A 78 6.80 9.60 -8.80
N GLN A 79 7.56 8.89 -9.64
CA GLN A 79 7.82 7.47 -9.42
C GLN A 79 8.49 7.24 -8.04
N PRO A 80 8.20 6.11 -7.37
CA PRO A 80 7.31 5.02 -7.81
C PRO A 80 5.83 5.21 -7.41
N ASN A 81 5.48 6.33 -6.76
CA ASN A 81 4.18 6.49 -6.08
C ASN A 81 3.15 7.27 -6.91
N ASN A 82 3.37 7.39 -8.22
CA ASN A 82 2.49 8.14 -9.11
C ASN A 82 1.62 7.27 -10.01
N CYS A 83 1.70 5.94 -9.90
CA CYS A 83 0.84 5.06 -10.70
C CYS A 83 -0.40 4.66 -9.90
N CYS A 84 -1.55 4.66 -10.57
CA CYS A 84 -2.81 4.24 -9.98
C CYS A 84 -3.70 3.51 -10.99
N LEU A 85 -4.63 2.71 -10.45
CA LEU A 85 -5.73 2.09 -11.16
C LEU A 85 -7.00 2.89 -10.84
N LEU A 86 -7.75 3.24 -11.87
CA LEU A 86 -9.03 3.94 -11.75
C LEU A 86 -10.20 2.97 -11.58
N ASN A 87 -11.33 3.47 -11.11
CA ASN A 87 -12.55 2.67 -10.91
C ASN A 87 -13.09 2.03 -12.20
N ASP A 88 -12.80 2.62 -13.35
CA ASP A 88 -13.15 2.09 -14.68
C ASP A 88 -12.13 1.07 -15.22
N GLY A 89 -11.07 0.80 -14.46
CA GLY A 89 -10.01 -0.13 -14.81
C GLY A 89 -8.87 0.49 -15.63
N HIS A 90 -8.90 1.77 -15.99
CA HIS A 90 -7.77 2.40 -16.67
C HIS A 90 -6.57 2.58 -15.74
N VAL A 91 -5.37 2.50 -16.31
CA VAL A 91 -4.11 2.70 -15.58
C VAL A 91 -3.61 4.10 -15.90
N ALA A 92 -3.28 4.85 -14.86
CA ALA A 92 -2.88 6.24 -15.01
C ALA A 92 -1.62 6.59 -14.21
N LEU A 93 -0.91 7.62 -14.69
CA LEU A 93 0.19 8.27 -14.01
C LEU A 93 -0.25 9.67 -13.58
N ILE A 94 -0.14 9.95 -12.29
CA ILE A 94 -0.38 11.26 -11.72
C ILE A 94 0.80 12.18 -12.06
N THR A 95 0.47 13.35 -12.61
CA THR A 95 1.43 14.43 -12.90
C THR A 95 1.31 15.59 -11.94
N ASN A 96 0.12 15.84 -11.41
CA ASN A 96 -0.10 16.93 -10.47
C ASN A 96 -1.34 16.66 -9.59
N PHE A 97 -1.39 17.34 -8.44
CA PHE A 97 -2.57 17.44 -7.60
C PHE A 97 -2.95 18.90 -7.41
N PHE A 98 -4.24 19.17 -7.30
CA PHE A 98 -4.76 20.51 -7.06
C PHE A 98 -6.09 20.47 -6.31
N LEU A 99 -6.47 21.60 -5.73
CA LEU A 99 -7.76 21.78 -5.07
C LEU A 99 -8.67 22.61 -5.98
N LEU A 100 -9.90 22.13 -6.16
CA LEU A 100 -10.97 22.86 -6.82
C LEU A 100 -12.21 22.78 -5.92
N ASN A 101 -12.74 23.94 -5.51
CA ASN A 101 -13.93 24.01 -4.66
C ASN A 101 -13.86 23.11 -3.39
N SER A 102 -12.72 23.12 -2.69
CA SER A 102 -12.43 22.27 -1.53
C SER A 102 -12.37 20.76 -1.77
N HIS A 103 -12.38 20.33 -3.04
CA HIS A 103 -12.21 18.92 -3.43
C HIS A 103 -10.85 18.71 -4.08
N ILE A 104 -10.26 17.54 -3.84
CA ILE A 104 -8.93 17.20 -4.35
C ILE A 104 -9.07 16.55 -5.72
N TYR A 105 -8.33 17.08 -6.69
CA TYR A 105 -8.23 16.57 -8.05
C TYR A 105 -6.79 16.17 -8.38
N ALA A 106 -6.66 15.28 -9.36
CA ALA A 106 -5.39 14.85 -9.93
C ALA A 106 -5.40 15.08 -11.45
N SER A 107 -4.33 15.69 -11.95
CA SER A 107 -3.99 15.65 -13.37
C SER A 107 -3.28 14.33 -13.65
N ILE A 108 -3.76 13.58 -14.64
CA ILE A 108 -3.29 12.24 -14.95
C ILE A 108 -3.00 12.05 -16.44
N HIS A 109 -2.06 11.15 -16.74
CA HIS A 109 -1.86 10.57 -18.06
C HIS A 109 -2.29 9.10 -18.06
N MET A 110 -3.16 8.71 -18.98
CA MET A 110 -3.62 7.34 -19.10
C MET A 110 -2.71 6.51 -20.02
N TYR A 111 -2.57 5.23 -19.69
CA TYR A 111 -2.04 4.25 -20.63
C TYR A 111 -3.12 3.85 -21.63
N LEU A 112 -2.78 3.91 -22.93
CA LEU A 112 -3.70 3.58 -24.04
C LEU A 112 -4.16 2.12 -23.99
N SER A 113 -3.23 1.22 -23.68
CA SER A 113 -3.50 -0.21 -23.71
C SER A 113 -2.76 -0.93 -22.60
N LYS A 114 -3.41 -1.97 -22.09
CA LYS A 114 -2.86 -2.91 -21.13
C LYS A 114 -3.26 -4.32 -21.54
N LYS A 115 -2.39 -5.30 -21.30
CA LYS A 115 -2.67 -6.71 -21.56
C LYS A 115 -2.17 -7.59 -20.42
N ASP A 116 -2.58 -8.85 -20.40
CA ASP A 116 -2.02 -9.83 -19.47
C ASP A 116 -0.51 -9.93 -19.67
N PHE A 117 0.24 -9.81 -18.58
CA PHE A 117 1.68 -10.07 -18.54
C PHE A 117 1.98 -11.57 -18.61
N PHE A 118 1.13 -12.41 -18.02
CA PHE A 118 1.19 -13.87 -18.12
C PHE A 118 -0.21 -14.49 -18.11
N LYS A 119 -0.34 -15.72 -18.60
CA LYS A 119 -1.60 -16.47 -18.67
C LYS A 119 -1.60 -17.80 -17.90
N VAL A 120 -0.43 -18.24 -17.43
CA VAL A 120 -0.26 -19.49 -16.69
C VAL A 120 0.34 -19.16 -15.32
N PRO A 121 -0.19 -19.70 -14.21
CA PRO A 121 -1.31 -20.65 -14.11
C PRO A 121 -2.70 -20.04 -14.35
N CYS A 122 -2.81 -18.71 -14.33
CA CYS A 122 -4.04 -17.98 -14.67
C CYS A 122 -3.68 -16.64 -15.32
N ALA A 123 -4.68 -15.97 -15.91
CA ALA A 123 -4.51 -14.63 -16.48
C ALA A 123 -4.10 -13.63 -15.39
N SER A 124 -3.02 -12.89 -15.64
CA SER A 124 -2.46 -11.94 -14.69
C SER A 124 -3.41 -10.77 -14.38
N SER A 125 -4.35 -10.47 -15.28
CA SER A 125 -5.45 -9.51 -15.05
C SER A 125 -6.32 -9.87 -13.85
N HIS A 126 -6.47 -11.15 -13.48
CA HIS A 126 -7.19 -11.54 -12.25
C HIS A 126 -6.50 -11.06 -10.98
N LEU A 127 -5.20 -10.73 -11.07
CA LEU A 127 -4.38 -10.22 -9.98
C LEU A 127 -4.09 -8.72 -10.14
N ASN A 128 -4.76 -8.04 -11.08
CA ASN A 128 -4.47 -6.67 -11.49
C ASN A 128 -2.99 -6.46 -11.88
N ILE A 129 -2.40 -7.45 -12.54
CA ILE A 129 -1.04 -7.39 -13.09
C ILE A 129 -1.16 -7.25 -14.61
N TYR A 130 -0.53 -6.20 -15.16
CA TYR A 130 -0.64 -5.88 -16.58
C TYR A 130 0.71 -5.51 -17.19
N GLU A 131 0.96 -5.96 -18.42
CA GLU A 131 1.98 -5.39 -19.29
C GLU A 131 1.39 -4.11 -19.92
N LEU A 132 2.07 -2.99 -19.72
CA LEU A 132 1.67 -1.69 -20.25
C LEU A 132 2.37 -1.45 -21.60
N SER A 133 1.66 -0.84 -22.56
CA SER A 133 2.29 -0.38 -23.79
C SER A 133 3.28 0.75 -23.51
N SER A 134 4.45 0.72 -24.18
CA SER A 134 5.44 1.80 -24.13
C SER A 134 4.86 3.13 -24.64
N ASP A 135 3.82 3.06 -25.46
CA ASP A 135 3.01 4.20 -25.87
C ASP A 135 2.20 4.71 -24.68
N LYS A 136 2.80 5.65 -23.95
CA LYS A 136 2.05 6.58 -23.10
C LYS A 136 1.18 7.38 -24.06
N GLY A 137 -0.15 7.34 -23.87
CA GLY A 137 -1.09 8.02 -24.77
C GLY A 137 -0.63 9.42 -25.10
N ALA A 138 -0.73 9.78 -26.37
CA ALA A 138 -0.44 11.12 -26.84
C ALA A 138 -1.16 12.14 -25.94
N ILE A 139 -0.39 12.79 -25.07
CA ILE A 139 -0.53 14.14 -24.49
C ILE A 139 -1.85 14.52 -23.78
N ASP A 140 -2.90 13.70 -23.76
CA ASP A 140 -4.14 14.08 -23.10
C ASP A 140 -4.01 13.91 -21.57
N ILE A 141 -3.55 14.99 -20.94
CA ILE A 141 -3.69 15.19 -19.49
C ILE A 141 -5.19 15.32 -19.24
N THR A 142 -5.72 14.41 -18.44
CA THR A 142 -7.10 14.47 -17.97
C THR A 142 -7.12 14.82 -16.50
N GLU A 143 -8.15 15.54 -16.07
CA GLU A 143 -8.34 15.93 -14.69
C GLU A 143 -9.47 15.12 -14.09
N ILE A 144 -9.18 14.41 -13.01
CA ILE A 144 -10.15 13.56 -12.32
C ILE A 144 -10.19 13.89 -10.84
N PRO A 145 -11.34 13.75 -10.17
CA PRO A 145 -11.37 13.79 -8.72
C PRO A 145 -10.63 12.57 -8.16
N VAL A 146 -9.91 12.75 -7.05
CA VAL A 146 -9.11 11.68 -6.43
C VAL A 146 -9.97 10.49 -6.00
N THR A 147 -11.27 10.69 -5.80
CA THR A 147 -12.25 9.64 -5.50
C THR A 147 -12.43 8.60 -6.63
N MET A 148 -11.98 8.90 -7.85
CA MET A 148 -11.97 7.93 -8.96
C MET A 148 -10.77 6.98 -8.93
N ILE A 149 -9.79 7.21 -8.06
CA ILE A 149 -8.63 6.34 -7.90
C ILE A 149 -9.04 5.15 -7.03
N ALA A 150 -9.11 3.97 -7.63
CA ALA A 150 -9.44 2.73 -6.95
C ALA A 150 -8.28 2.24 -6.09
N GLN A 151 -7.08 2.18 -6.68
CA GLN A 151 -5.92 1.55 -6.07
C GLN A 151 -4.62 2.24 -6.48
N LYS A 152 -3.65 2.21 -5.56
CA LYS A 152 -2.27 2.56 -5.87
C LYS A 152 -1.59 1.40 -6.57
N CYS A 153 -0.81 1.73 -7.59
CA CYS A 153 -0.05 0.78 -8.38
C CYS A 153 1.45 1.12 -8.35
N ILE A 154 2.27 0.15 -8.75
CA ILE A 154 3.69 0.32 -9.00
C ILE A 154 3.97 -0.18 -10.41
N ILE A 155 4.90 0.49 -11.09
CA ILE A 155 5.45 0.05 -12.37
C ILE A 155 6.85 -0.50 -12.14
N LEU A 156 7.08 -1.72 -12.58
CA LEU A 156 8.37 -2.38 -12.60
C LEU A 156 8.87 -2.48 -14.03
N LYS A 157 10.14 -2.12 -14.23
CA LYS A 157 10.83 -2.31 -15.50
C LYS A 157 11.36 -3.73 -15.59
N THR A 158 11.07 -4.40 -16.70
CA THR A 158 11.62 -5.72 -17.00
C THR A 158 12.91 -5.60 -17.81
N ASN A 159 13.69 -6.70 -17.88
CA ASN A 159 14.91 -6.76 -18.69
C ASN A 159 14.65 -6.55 -20.19
N SER A 160 13.42 -6.78 -20.64
CA SER A 160 12.97 -6.54 -22.02
C SER A 160 12.45 -5.12 -22.27
N ASP A 161 12.74 -4.17 -21.38
CA ASP A 161 12.29 -2.76 -21.40
C ASP A 161 10.76 -2.59 -21.48
N LYS A 162 10.04 -3.59 -20.93
CA LYS A 162 8.58 -3.52 -20.77
C LYS A 162 8.24 -3.03 -19.38
N ASP A 163 7.27 -2.12 -19.32
CA ASP A 163 6.66 -1.66 -18.07
C ASP A 163 5.58 -2.64 -17.64
N VAL A 164 5.72 -3.20 -16.43
CA VAL A 164 4.72 -4.09 -15.82
C VAL A 164 4.11 -3.39 -14.63
N MET A 165 2.80 -3.22 -14.65
CA MET A 165 2.03 -2.66 -13.55
C MET A 165 1.52 -3.76 -12.64
N LEU A 166 1.57 -3.51 -11.34
CA LEU A 166 0.96 -4.32 -10.28
C LEU A 166 0.31 -3.43 -9.24
N THR A 167 -0.86 -3.84 -8.76
CA THR A 167 -1.54 -3.22 -7.62
C THR A 167 -0.90 -3.66 -6.31
N LEU A 168 -0.82 -2.75 -5.35
CA LEU A 168 -0.47 -3.12 -3.98
C LEU A 168 -1.71 -3.72 -3.31
N LEU A 169 -1.61 -4.99 -2.87
CA LEU A 169 -2.70 -5.76 -2.25
C LEU A 169 -3.23 -5.18 -0.92
N HIS A 170 -2.58 -4.15 -0.39
CA HIS A 170 -3.01 -3.48 0.83
C HIS A 170 -3.86 -2.25 0.45
N VAL A 171 -5.16 -2.49 0.35
CA VAL A 171 -6.19 -1.45 0.39
C VAL A 171 -6.59 -1.33 1.88
N ASP A 172 -6.65 -0.12 2.41
CA ASP A 172 -7.30 0.12 3.71
C ASP A 172 -8.82 -0.11 3.62
#